data_AF-A0A9Q0WRB4-F1
#
_entry.id   AF-A0A9Q0WRB4-F1
#
_cell.length_a   1.000
_cell.length_b   1.000
_cell.length_c   1.000
_cell.angle_alpha   90.00
_cell.angle_beta   90.00
_cell.angle_gamma   90.00
#
_symmetry.space_group_name_H-M   'P 1'
#
loop_
_entity.id
_entity.type
_entity.pdbx_description
1 polymer ?
#
loop_
_entity_poly.entity_id
_entity_poly.type
_entity_poly.pdbx_seq_one_letter_code
_entity_poly.pdbx_strand_id
1 'polypeptide(L)'
;MVTGGKCLKKFMEMTCASCTPIRQSYWILIFGGIHFFLSQLPNFNSVAGVSLAAAVMSLSYSTIAWAGSLAHGQIDNVSYAYKSTSSADYMFRVFNALGEISFAFAGHAVVLEIQATIPSTPEKPSKIPMWKGALGAYFINAICYFPVALIGYWAFGQDVDDNVLTDLKRPAWLIASANLMVVVHVIGSYQVYAMPVFDMVERLVMKRFNLPPGIALRLVTRSAYVAFTLFAGVTFPFFGDLLGFFGGFGFAPTSYFLPCVMWLIIKKPKRFSTKWFINWASIFVGVFIMIASTIGGFRNIVTDSSTYRFYT
;
A
#
# COMPACT_ATOMS: atom_id res chain seq x y z
N MET A 1 -1.31 5.53 -7.01
CA MET A 1 -1.33 6.87 -7.65
C MET A 1 -0.20 7.77 -7.13
N VAL A 2 -0.25 8.21 -5.86
CA VAL A 2 0.72 9.18 -5.29
C VAL A 2 2.17 8.69 -5.39
N THR A 3 2.49 7.50 -4.87
CA THR A 3 3.84 6.93 -4.84
C THR A 3 4.44 6.79 -6.24
N GLY A 4 3.65 6.26 -7.18
CA GLY A 4 4.06 6.11 -8.58
C GLY A 4 4.40 7.45 -9.23
N GLY A 5 3.55 8.47 -9.03
CA GLY A 5 3.84 9.83 -9.51
C GLY A 5 5.07 10.46 -8.84
N LYS A 6 5.28 10.28 -7.53
CA LYS A 6 6.45 10.80 -6.80
C LYS A 6 7.75 10.16 -7.32
N CYS A 7 7.76 8.83 -7.48
CA CYS A 7 8.93 8.11 -7.96
C CYS A 7 9.22 8.42 -9.43
N LEU A 8 8.18 8.54 -10.27
CA LEU A 8 8.35 8.93 -11.67
C LEU A 8 8.94 10.33 -11.81
N LYS A 9 8.46 11.29 -11.00
CA LYS A 9 9.06 12.62 -10.90
C LYS A 9 10.54 12.54 -10.56
N LYS A 10 10.88 11.82 -9.48
CA LYS A 10 12.28 11.69 -9.02
C LYS A 10 13.19 11.04 -10.05
N PHE A 11 12.71 10.00 -10.73
CA PHE A 11 13.45 9.38 -11.83
C PHE A 11 13.79 10.38 -12.93
N MET A 12 12.82 11.19 -13.35
CA MET A 12 12.99 12.16 -14.44
C MET A 12 13.90 13.32 -14.03
N GLU A 13 13.77 13.83 -12.81
CA GLU A 13 14.64 14.87 -12.25
C GLU A 13 16.11 14.39 -12.12
N MET A 14 16.33 13.09 -11.85
CA MET A 14 17.67 12.52 -11.74
C MET A 14 18.31 12.19 -13.09
N THR A 15 17.52 11.85 -14.10
CA THR A 15 18.03 11.43 -15.43
C THR A 15 18.12 12.56 -16.44
N CYS A 16 17.33 13.63 -16.27
CA CYS A 16 17.29 14.77 -17.17
C CYS A 16 17.51 16.09 -16.42
N ALA A 17 18.78 16.47 -16.23
CA ALA A 17 19.15 17.71 -15.52
C ALA A 17 18.69 18.99 -16.24
N SER A 18 18.45 18.94 -17.55
CA SER A 18 18.00 20.07 -18.39
C SER A 18 16.49 20.10 -18.62
N CYS A 19 15.73 19.13 -18.09
CA CYS A 19 14.28 19.10 -18.25
C CYS A 19 13.60 20.16 -17.37
N THR A 20 12.56 20.81 -17.90
CA THR A 20 11.76 21.76 -17.13
C THR A 20 11.08 21.06 -15.96
N PRO A 21 11.27 21.51 -14.72
CA PRO A 21 10.58 20.94 -13.58
C PRO A 21 9.06 21.13 -13.70
N ILE A 22 8.31 20.03 -13.70
CA ILE A 22 6.85 20.06 -13.69
C ILE A 22 6.31 19.70 -12.30
N ARG A 23 5.11 20.17 -11.99
CA ARG A 23 4.48 19.95 -10.68
C ARG A 23 4.22 18.46 -10.42
N GLN A 24 4.22 18.07 -9.15
CA GLN A 24 3.97 16.70 -8.71
C GLN A 24 2.61 16.17 -9.18
N SER A 25 1.59 17.02 -9.23
CA SER A 25 0.25 16.67 -9.70
C SER A 25 0.25 16.16 -11.15
N TYR A 26 1.03 16.78 -12.05
CA TYR A 26 1.17 16.32 -13.43
C TYR A 26 1.81 14.94 -13.53
N TRP A 27 2.83 14.66 -12.72
CA TRP A 27 3.42 13.31 -12.67
C TRP A 27 2.44 12.25 -12.16
N ILE A 28 1.58 12.60 -11.21
CA ILE A 28 0.50 11.71 -10.76
C ILE A 28 -0.52 11.48 -11.88
N LEU A 29 -0.87 12.50 -12.67
CA LEU A 29 -1.74 12.38 -13.84
C LEU A 29 -1.12 11.47 -14.93
N ILE A 30 0.16 11.68 -15.26
CA ILE A 30 0.88 10.84 -16.24
C ILE A 30 0.88 9.37 -15.79
N PHE A 31 1.23 9.13 -14.52
CA PHE A 31 1.19 7.80 -13.94
C PHE A 31 -0.23 7.20 -13.96
N GLY A 32 -1.24 8.00 -13.61
CA GLY A 32 -2.67 7.65 -13.67
C GLY A 32 -3.15 7.26 -15.06
N GLY A 33 -2.63 7.93 -16.11
CA GLY A 33 -2.93 7.64 -17.51
C GLY A 33 -2.71 6.17 -17.88
N ILE A 34 -1.62 5.58 -17.39
CA ILE A 34 -1.29 4.16 -17.62
C ILE A 34 -2.39 3.24 -17.10
N HIS A 35 -3.00 3.58 -15.96
CA HIS A 35 -4.04 2.77 -15.33
C HIS A 35 -5.34 2.75 -16.12
N PHE A 36 -5.68 3.78 -16.90
CA PHE A 36 -6.87 3.75 -17.76
C PHE A 36 -6.80 2.64 -18.80
N PHE A 37 -5.62 2.38 -19.35
CA PHE A 37 -5.40 1.30 -20.32
C PHE A 37 -5.34 -0.08 -19.64
N LEU A 38 -4.49 -0.21 -18.61
CA LEU A 38 -4.26 -1.51 -17.96
C LEU A 38 -5.48 -2.01 -17.16
N SER A 39 -6.33 -1.12 -16.66
CA SER A 39 -7.57 -1.50 -15.97
C SER A 39 -8.56 -2.22 -16.87
N GLN A 40 -8.44 -2.12 -18.20
CA GLN A 40 -9.34 -2.79 -19.13
C GLN A 40 -9.04 -4.29 -19.30
N LEU A 41 -7.93 -4.78 -18.74
CA LEU A 41 -7.58 -6.21 -18.76
C LEU A 41 -8.68 -7.06 -18.09
N PRO A 42 -9.10 -8.19 -18.66
CA PRO A 42 -10.37 -8.81 -18.31
C PRO A 42 -10.42 -9.43 -16.90
N ASN A 43 -9.31 -9.99 -16.41
CA ASN A 43 -9.27 -10.71 -15.14
C ASN A 43 -7.87 -10.77 -14.52
N PHE A 44 -7.79 -11.30 -13.29
CA PHE A 44 -6.56 -11.44 -12.51
C PHE A 44 -5.45 -12.23 -13.23
N ASN A 45 -5.82 -13.28 -13.99
CA ASN A 45 -4.86 -14.08 -14.76
C ASN A 45 -4.21 -13.26 -15.89
N SER A 46 -4.95 -12.33 -16.51
CA SER A 46 -4.39 -11.43 -17.54
C SER A 46 -3.36 -10.44 -16.98
N VAL A 47 -3.36 -10.23 -15.66
CA VAL A 47 -2.40 -9.35 -14.98
C VAL A 47 -1.20 -10.14 -14.46
N ALA A 48 -1.15 -11.47 -14.60
CA ALA A 48 -0.10 -12.31 -14.00
C ALA A 48 1.32 -11.87 -14.39
N GLY A 49 1.57 -11.53 -15.66
CA GLY A 49 2.87 -11.03 -16.11
C GLY A 49 3.24 -9.67 -15.47
N VAL A 50 2.27 -8.77 -15.38
CA VAL A 50 2.45 -7.46 -14.71
C VAL A 50 2.67 -7.64 -13.21
N SER A 51 1.97 -8.58 -12.58
CA SER A 51 2.12 -8.94 -11.18
C SER A 51 3.50 -9.55 -10.88
N LEU A 52 3.98 -10.46 -11.73
CA LEU A 52 5.32 -11.03 -11.61
C LEU A 52 6.40 -9.94 -11.74
N ALA A 53 6.30 -9.07 -12.76
CA ALA A 53 7.20 -7.95 -12.91
C ALA A 53 7.18 -7.05 -11.66
N ALA A 54 6.00 -6.72 -11.14
CA ALA A 54 5.87 -5.92 -9.92
C ALA A 54 6.51 -6.58 -8.70
N ALA A 55 6.37 -7.90 -8.54
CA ALA A 55 7.00 -8.65 -7.45
C ALA A 55 8.53 -8.62 -7.54
N VAL A 56 9.10 -8.87 -8.72
CA VAL A 56 10.57 -8.80 -8.94
C VAL A 56 11.10 -7.39 -8.67
N MET A 57 10.40 -6.37 -9.16
CA MET A 57 10.77 -4.97 -8.91
C MET A 57 10.69 -4.63 -7.42
N SER A 58 9.69 -5.17 -6.69
CA SER A 58 9.57 -5.02 -5.23
C SER A 58 10.81 -5.47 -4.49
N LEU A 59 11.24 -6.71 -4.76
CA LEU A 59 12.42 -7.30 -4.13
C LEU A 59 13.68 -6.52 -4.48
N SER A 60 13.75 -6.04 -5.73
CA SER A 60 14.91 -5.31 -6.24
C SER A 60 15.06 -3.95 -5.56
N TYR A 61 14.02 -3.11 -5.56
CA TYR A 61 14.13 -1.78 -4.95
C TYR A 61 14.22 -1.84 -3.43
N SER A 62 13.58 -2.81 -2.76
CA SER A 62 13.73 -2.97 -1.31
C SER A 62 15.15 -3.36 -0.96
N THR A 63 15.77 -4.22 -1.77
CA THR A 63 17.18 -4.59 -1.61
C THR A 63 18.10 -3.39 -1.81
N ILE A 64 17.86 -2.58 -2.85
CA ILE A 64 18.60 -1.34 -3.06
C ILE A 64 18.41 -0.38 -1.89
N ALA A 65 17.20 -0.26 -1.35
CA ALA A 65 16.91 0.64 -0.23
C ALA A 65 17.71 0.27 1.02
N TRP A 66 17.65 -0.97 1.50
CA TRP A 66 18.36 -1.34 2.72
C TRP A 66 19.87 -1.48 2.50
N ALA A 67 20.32 -2.06 1.37
CA ALA A 67 21.75 -2.21 1.09
C ALA A 67 22.40 -0.86 0.80
N GLY A 68 21.70 0.02 0.10
CA GLY A 68 22.10 1.42 -0.10
C GLY A 68 22.20 2.17 1.22
N SER A 69 21.23 2.00 2.13
CA SER A 69 21.26 2.65 3.45
C SER A 69 22.43 2.14 4.29
N LEU A 70 22.69 0.83 4.24
CA LEU A 70 23.85 0.24 4.89
C LEU A 70 25.17 0.78 4.34
N ALA A 71 25.29 0.91 3.01
CA ALA A 71 26.48 1.42 2.35
C ALA A 71 26.68 2.93 2.53
N HIS A 72 25.59 3.68 2.66
CA HIS A 72 25.61 5.11 3.00
C HIS A 72 26.17 5.34 4.40
N GLY A 73 25.82 4.45 5.34
CA GLY A 73 26.16 4.59 6.75
C GLY A 73 25.25 5.60 7.47
N GLN A 74 25.62 5.94 8.69
CA GLN A 74 24.91 6.97 9.46
C GLN A 74 25.22 8.36 8.91
N ILE A 75 24.20 9.21 8.83
CA ILE A 75 24.41 10.64 8.57
C ILE A 75 25.15 11.30 9.74
N ASP A 76 25.85 12.40 9.45
CA ASP A 76 26.53 13.19 10.47
C ASP A 76 25.53 13.71 11.52
N ASN A 77 25.84 13.50 12.80
CA ASN A 77 24.98 13.86 13.94
C ASN A 77 23.58 13.23 13.91
N VAL A 78 23.48 11.98 13.43
CA VAL A 78 22.22 11.22 13.47
C VAL A 78 21.60 11.23 14.88
N SER A 79 20.33 11.60 14.94
CA SER A 79 19.56 11.61 16.18
C SER A 79 18.44 10.59 16.10
N TYR A 80 18.34 9.77 17.15
CA TYR A 80 17.24 8.82 17.35
C TYR A 80 16.24 9.32 18.39
N ALA A 81 16.45 10.53 18.92
CA ALA A 81 15.46 11.20 19.73
C ALA A 81 14.25 11.54 18.86
N TYR A 82 13.07 11.59 19.46
CA TYR A 82 11.89 12.05 18.75
C TYR A 82 11.99 13.54 18.43
N LYS A 83 11.51 13.93 17.23
CA LYS A 83 11.42 15.34 16.82
C LYS A 83 10.69 16.15 17.89
N SER A 84 11.28 17.26 18.31
CA SER A 84 10.68 18.15 19.31
C SER A 84 9.35 18.69 18.78
N THR A 85 8.26 18.20 19.35
CA THR A 85 6.89 18.58 18.98
C THR A 85 6.00 18.59 20.22
N SER A 86 4.77 19.09 20.09
CA SER A 86 3.79 19.06 21.18
C SER A 86 3.39 17.62 21.53
N SER A 87 3.01 17.35 22.78
CA SER A 87 2.58 16.01 23.21
C SER A 87 1.38 15.49 22.41
N ALA A 88 0.49 16.38 21.97
CA ALA A 88 -0.66 16.02 21.13
C ALA A 88 -0.22 15.59 19.73
N ASP A 89 0.69 16.33 19.09
CA ASP A 89 1.23 15.99 17.77
C ASP A 89 1.97 14.64 17.81
N TYR A 90 2.75 14.41 18.88
CA TYR A 90 3.40 13.12 19.13
C TYR A 90 2.39 11.97 19.16
N MET A 91 1.32 12.10 19.94
CA MET A 91 0.28 11.07 20.04
C MET A 91 -0.36 10.77 18.68
N PHE A 92 -0.72 11.80 17.90
CA PHE A 92 -1.33 11.60 16.58
C PHE A 92 -0.37 10.97 15.57
N ARG A 93 0.93 11.28 15.62
CA ARG A 93 1.96 10.62 14.81
C ARG A 93 2.10 9.14 15.16
N VAL A 94 2.10 8.79 16.44
CA VAL A 94 2.10 7.37 16.88
C VAL A 94 0.85 6.66 16.37
N PHE A 95 -0.32 7.29 16.47
CA PHE A 95 -1.56 6.72 15.95
C PHE A 95 -1.52 6.52 14.43
N ASN A 96 -0.98 7.48 13.67
CA ASN A 96 -0.79 7.33 12.23
C ASN A 96 0.12 6.14 11.90
N ALA A 97 1.26 6.03 12.60
CA ALA A 97 2.24 4.96 12.40
C ALA A 97 1.65 3.55 12.65
N LEU A 98 0.72 3.39 13.60
CA LEU A 98 0.01 2.12 13.80
C LEU A 98 -0.76 1.69 12.55
N GLY A 99 -1.35 2.64 11.82
CA GLY A 99 -2.04 2.37 10.57
C GLY A 99 -1.08 2.10 9.43
N GLU A 100 0.04 2.82 9.34
CA GLU A 100 1.08 2.55 8.34
C GLU A 100 1.61 1.12 8.46
N ILE A 101 1.92 0.68 9.69
CA ILE A 101 2.34 -0.70 9.98
C ILE A 101 1.23 -1.69 9.59
N SER A 102 -0.02 -1.39 9.92
CA SER A 102 -1.16 -2.25 9.58
C SER A 102 -1.32 -2.37 8.06
N PHE A 103 -1.24 -1.24 7.34
CA PHE A 103 -1.32 -1.18 5.89
C PHE A 103 -0.19 -1.94 5.21
N ALA A 104 1.02 -1.96 5.78
CA ALA A 104 2.14 -2.72 5.22
C ALA A 104 1.80 -4.22 5.04
N PHE A 105 0.91 -4.77 5.85
CA PHE A 105 0.48 -6.18 5.75
C PHE A 105 -0.88 -6.35 5.02
N ALA A 106 -1.18 -5.48 4.05
CA ALA A 106 -2.50 -5.36 3.41
C ALA A 106 -3.01 -6.53 2.51
N GLY A 107 -2.27 -7.64 2.40
CA GLY A 107 -2.55 -8.69 1.41
C GLY A 107 -3.88 -9.45 1.57
N HIS A 108 -4.58 -9.28 2.69
CA HIS A 108 -5.82 -10.01 2.99
C HIS A 108 -6.97 -9.66 2.03
N ALA A 109 -6.98 -8.45 1.45
CA ALA A 109 -8.05 -7.98 0.57
C ALA A 109 -8.11 -8.72 -0.78
N VAL A 110 -7.04 -9.42 -1.16
CA VAL A 110 -6.93 -10.19 -2.42
C VAL A 110 -6.74 -11.69 -2.17
N VAL A 111 -6.74 -12.11 -0.91
CA VAL A 111 -6.39 -13.48 -0.51
C VAL A 111 -7.36 -14.51 -1.09
N LEU A 112 -8.66 -14.18 -1.11
CA LEU A 112 -9.70 -15.08 -1.59
C LEU A 112 -9.67 -15.18 -3.12
N GLU A 113 -9.37 -14.09 -3.82
CA GLU A 113 -9.23 -14.03 -5.26
C GLU A 113 -8.01 -14.82 -5.72
N ILE A 114 -6.87 -14.67 -5.03
CA ILE A 114 -5.69 -15.49 -5.28
C ILE A 114 -6.02 -16.96 -5.03
N GLN A 115 -6.65 -17.30 -3.90
CA GLN A 115 -7.02 -18.68 -3.59
C GLN A 115 -7.97 -19.29 -4.63
N ALA A 116 -8.89 -18.49 -5.20
CA ALA A 116 -9.82 -18.93 -6.23
C ALA A 116 -9.14 -19.28 -7.56
N THR A 117 -7.93 -18.78 -7.82
CA THR A 117 -7.14 -19.15 -9.02
C THR A 117 -6.36 -20.46 -8.86
N ILE A 118 -6.22 -20.97 -7.62
CA ILE A 118 -5.47 -22.21 -7.36
C ILE A 118 -6.35 -23.41 -7.71
N PRO A 119 -5.89 -24.34 -8.58
CA PRO A 119 -6.63 -25.56 -8.88
C PRO A 119 -6.96 -26.35 -7.61
N SER A 120 -8.22 -26.73 -7.45
CA SER A 120 -8.69 -27.52 -6.29
C SER A 120 -9.72 -28.56 -6.66
N THR A 121 -9.66 -29.71 -5.99
CA THR A 121 -10.71 -30.76 -6.01
C THR A 121 -11.21 -31.00 -4.58
N PRO A 122 -12.35 -31.70 -4.38
CA PRO A 122 -12.80 -32.08 -3.03
C PRO A 122 -11.72 -32.83 -2.21
N GLU A 123 -10.89 -33.63 -2.87
CA GLU A 123 -9.79 -34.40 -2.26
C GLU A 123 -8.53 -33.56 -2.05
N LYS A 124 -8.32 -32.51 -2.87
CA LYS A 124 -7.17 -31.61 -2.84
C LYS A 124 -7.61 -30.15 -2.71
N PRO A 125 -7.96 -29.69 -1.49
CA PRO A 125 -8.47 -28.34 -1.29
C PRO A 125 -7.37 -27.28 -1.46
N SER A 126 -7.70 -26.14 -2.08
CA SER A 126 -6.78 -25.00 -2.30
C SER A 126 -6.25 -24.38 -1.00
N LYS A 127 -6.89 -24.64 0.15
CA LYS A 127 -6.46 -24.10 1.46
C LYS A 127 -5.01 -24.45 1.81
N ILE A 128 -4.54 -25.64 1.43
CA ILE A 128 -3.18 -26.12 1.77
C ILE A 128 -2.12 -25.35 0.97
N PRO A 129 -2.16 -25.33 -0.38
CA PRO A 129 -1.22 -24.52 -1.16
C PRO A 129 -1.36 -23.02 -0.84
N MET A 130 -2.57 -22.52 -0.60
CA MET A 130 -2.78 -21.13 -0.20
C MET A 130 -2.08 -20.77 1.10
N TRP A 131 -2.18 -21.63 2.12
CA TRP A 131 -1.49 -21.41 3.40
C TRP A 131 0.03 -21.38 3.23
N LYS A 132 0.60 -22.29 2.42
CA LYS A 132 2.03 -22.29 2.12
C LYS A 132 2.45 -21.01 1.38
N GLY A 133 1.65 -20.57 0.41
CA GLY A 133 1.86 -19.31 -0.32
C GLY A 133 1.82 -18.10 0.61
N ALA A 134 0.85 -18.04 1.52
CA ALA A 134 0.74 -16.98 2.51
C ALA A 134 1.97 -16.94 3.45
N LEU A 135 2.40 -18.09 3.98
CA LEU A 135 3.62 -18.17 4.79
C LEU A 135 4.86 -17.69 4.04
N GLY A 136 5.03 -18.10 2.79
CA GLY A 136 6.12 -17.63 1.93
C GLY A 136 6.06 -16.11 1.69
N ALA A 137 4.88 -15.57 1.43
CA ALA A 137 4.68 -14.14 1.23
C ALA A 137 5.01 -13.33 2.49
N TYR A 138 4.59 -13.77 3.68
CA TYR A 138 4.94 -13.12 4.94
C TYR A 138 6.43 -13.18 5.25
N PHE A 139 7.09 -14.29 4.93
CA PHE A 139 8.55 -14.40 5.05
C PHE A 139 9.26 -13.42 4.11
N ILE A 140 8.83 -13.34 2.85
CA ILE A 140 9.36 -12.38 1.87
C ILE A 140 9.13 -10.93 2.33
N ASN A 141 7.93 -10.62 2.84
CA ASN A 141 7.65 -9.29 3.40
C ASN A 141 8.57 -8.98 4.56
N ALA A 142 8.84 -9.94 5.45
CA ALA A 142 9.73 -9.72 6.58
C ALA A 142 11.15 -9.36 6.13
N ILE A 143 11.73 -10.09 5.16
CA ILE A 143 13.08 -9.79 4.64
C ILE A 143 13.12 -8.50 3.80
N CYS A 144 11.99 -7.98 3.33
CA CYS A 144 11.93 -6.69 2.63
C CYS A 144 11.73 -5.53 3.61
N TYR A 145 10.77 -5.63 4.52
CA TYR A 145 10.34 -4.52 5.37
C TYR A 145 11.25 -4.31 6.56
N PHE A 146 11.63 -5.38 7.29
CA PHE A 146 12.44 -5.21 8.51
C PHE A 146 13.83 -4.64 8.20
N PRO A 147 14.59 -5.11 7.19
CA PRO A 147 15.86 -4.49 6.86
C PRO A 147 15.73 -3.04 6.44
N VAL A 148 14.73 -2.70 5.61
CA VAL A 148 14.49 -1.31 5.19
C VAL A 148 14.16 -0.42 6.38
N ALA A 149 13.27 -0.86 7.27
CA ALA A 149 12.87 -0.09 8.44
C ALA A 149 14.02 0.06 9.45
N LEU A 150 14.71 -1.04 9.78
CA LEU A 150 15.77 -1.04 10.79
C LEU A 150 17.03 -0.34 10.30
N ILE A 151 17.53 -0.67 9.10
CA ILE A 151 18.76 -0.09 8.55
C ILE A 151 18.50 1.34 8.08
N GLY A 152 17.34 1.62 7.47
CA GLY A 152 16.97 2.98 7.07
C GLY A 152 16.85 3.91 8.28
N TYR A 153 16.15 3.49 9.34
CA TYR A 153 16.08 4.28 10.57
C TYR A 153 17.45 4.38 11.25
N TRP A 154 18.26 3.32 11.25
CA TRP A 154 19.64 3.39 11.75
C TRP A 154 20.49 4.41 10.97
N ALA A 155 20.38 4.47 9.64
CA ALA A 155 21.18 5.39 8.82
C ALA A 155 20.75 6.86 8.99
N PHE A 156 19.44 7.13 9.01
CA PHE A 156 18.90 8.50 8.91
C PHE A 156 18.23 9.02 10.20
N GLY A 157 17.94 8.15 11.16
CA GLY A 157 17.32 8.51 12.44
C GLY A 157 15.95 9.17 12.27
N GLN A 158 15.69 10.19 13.10
CA GLN A 158 14.45 10.96 13.08
C GLN A 158 14.21 11.76 11.79
N ASP A 159 15.23 11.90 10.93
CA ASP A 159 15.20 12.69 9.70
C ASP A 159 14.94 11.87 8.44
N VAL A 160 14.68 10.56 8.59
CA VAL A 160 14.22 9.71 7.49
C VAL A 160 12.92 10.24 6.86
N ASP A 161 12.88 10.29 5.53
CA ASP A 161 11.68 10.60 4.75
C ASP A 161 10.74 9.38 4.69
N ASP A 162 9.46 9.60 4.39
CA ASP A 162 8.45 8.54 4.11
C ASP A 162 8.94 7.49 3.08
N ASN A 163 9.81 7.91 2.16
CA ASN A 163 10.42 7.04 1.16
C ASN A 163 11.93 7.10 1.29
N VAL A 164 12.53 6.17 2.03
CA VAL A 164 13.99 6.10 2.27
C VAL A 164 14.87 6.22 1.02
N LEU A 165 14.37 5.88 -0.18
CA LEU A 165 15.11 6.07 -1.43
C LEU A 165 15.42 7.55 -1.72
N THR A 166 14.65 8.49 -1.17
CA THR A 166 14.92 9.93 -1.32
C THR A 166 16.10 10.39 -0.47
N ASP A 167 16.37 9.71 0.65
CA ASP A 167 17.45 10.06 1.58
C ASP A 167 18.84 9.64 1.07
N LEU A 168 18.92 8.53 0.33
CA LEU A 168 20.20 7.98 -0.14
C LEU A 168 21.02 8.92 -1.03
N LYS A 169 20.35 9.69 -1.91
CA LYS A 169 20.89 10.69 -2.86
C LYS A 169 22.01 10.25 -3.82
N ARG A 170 22.80 9.20 -3.53
CA ARG A 170 23.95 8.71 -4.31
C ARG A 170 24.09 7.18 -4.22
N PRO A 171 24.61 6.51 -5.27
CA PRO A 171 24.89 7.06 -6.61
C PRO A 171 23.59 7.30 -7.39
N ALA A 172 23.52 8.40 -8.14
CA ALA A 172 22.26 8.89 -8.74
C ALA A 172 21.59 7.88 -9.67
N TRP A 173 22.36 7.14 -10.49
CA TRP A 173 21.83 6.13 -11.41
C TRP A 173 21.11 4.98 -10.69
N LEU A 174 21.61 4.57 -9.52
CA LEU A 174 21.04 3.48 -8.73
C LEU A 174 19.71 3.92 -8.11
N ILE A 175 19.67 5.14 -7.59
CA ILE A 175 18.46 5.72 -6.99
C ILE A 175 17.40 5.99 -8.07
N ALA A 176 17.80 6.48 -9.24
CA ALA A 176 16.91 6.63 -10.39
C ALA A 176 16.31 5.26 -10.78
N SER A 177 17.15 4.24 -10.92
CA SER A 177 16.71 2.87 -11.24
C SER A 177 15.73 2.33 -10.20
N ALA A 178 16.01 2.50 -8.90
CA ALA A 178 15.11 2.09 -7.82
C ALA A 178 13.76 2.82 -7.87
N ASN A 179 13.73 4.12 -8.17
CA ASN A 179 12.48 4.86 -8.35
C ASN A 179 11.68 4.32 -9.54
N LEU A 180 12.32 3.97 -10.65
CA LEU A 180 11.65 3.35 -11.79
C LEU A 180 11.11 1.94 -11.45
N MET A 181 11.85 1.15 -10.66
CA MET A 181 11.37 -0.14 -10.14
C MET A 181 10.12 0.05 -9.27
N VAL A 182 10.07 1.07 -8.41
CA VAL A 182 8.86 1.41 -7.63
C VAL A 182 7.69 1.78 -8.55
N VAL A 183 7.92 2.53 -9.63
CA VAL A 183 6.88 2.84 -10.63
C VAL A 183 6.29 1.55 -11.20
N VAL A 184 7.12 0.62 -11.67
CA VAL A 184 6.66 -0.66 -12.23
C VAL A 184 5.95 -1.52 -11.19
N HIS A 185 6.47 -1.59 -9.96
CA HIS A 185 5.79 -2.26 -8.84
C HIS A 185 4.38 -1.69 -8.67
N VAL A 186 4.26 -0.38 -8.47
CA VAL A 186 2.98 0.26 -8.11
C VAL A 186 1.98 0.16 -9.26
N ILE A 187 2.44 0.11 -10.51
CA ILE A 187 1.58 -0.21 -11.66
C ILE A 187 0.91 -1.57 -11.45
N GLY A 188 1.68 -2.63 -11.20
CA GLY A 188 1.12 -3.98 -11.02
C GLY A 188 0.31 -4.12 -9.75
N SER A 189 0.78 -3.55 -8.64
CA SER A 189 0.09 -3.58 -7.35
C SER A 189 -1.30 -2.95 -7.46
N TYR A 190 -1.44 -1.79 -8.12
CA TYR A 190 -2.75 -1.19 -8.36
C TYR A 190 -3.69 -2.12 -9.14
N GLN A 191 -3.20 -2.77 -10.21
CA GLN A 191 -4.05 -3.68 -11.00
C GLN A 191 -4.53 -4.87 -10.16
N VAL A 192 -3.63 -5.48 -9.39
CA VAL A 192 -3.94 -6.62 -8.51
C VAL A 192 -5.02 -6.24 -7.47
N TYR A 193 -4.88 -5.09 -6.80
CA TYR A 193 -5.84 -4.65 -5.80
C TYR A 193 -7.14 -4.07 -6.39
N ALA A 194 -7.13 -3.52 -7.60
CA ALA A 194 -8.31 -2.94 -8.21
C ALA A 194 -9.24 -4.00 -8.83
N MET A 195 -8.73 -5.18 -9.24
CA MET A 195 -9.54 -6.24 -9.86
C MET A 195 -10.78 -6.66 -9.03
N PRO A 196 -10.66 -6.98 -7.73
CA PRO A 196 -11.84 -7.32 -6.92
C PRO A 196 -12.86 -6.18 -6.85
N VAL A 197 -12.36 -4.93 -6.81
CA VAL A 197 -13.22 -3.73 -6.75
C VAL A 197 -13.95 -3.53 -8.08
N PHE A 198 -13.26 -3.72 -9.21
CA PHE A 198 -13.87 -3.67 -10.54
C PHE A 198 -14.99 -4.69 -10.66
N ASP A 199 -14.74 -5.93 -10.29
CA ASP A 199 -15.74 -7.01 -10.32
C ASP A 199 -16.94 -6.70 -9.40
N MET A 200 -16.69 -6.15 -8.22
CA MET A 200 -17.74 -5.74 -7.29
C MET A 200 -18.61 -4.61 -7.89
N VAL A 201 -17.99 -3.53 -8.37
CA VAL A 201 -18.70 -2.37 -8.92
C VAL A 201 -19.48 -2.74 -10.18
N GLU A 202 -18.88 -3.50 -11.10
CA GLU A 202 -19.58 -3.99 -12.29
C GLU A 202 -20.81 -4.82 -11.92
N ARG A 203 -20.69 -5.76 -10.97
CA ARG A 203 -21.83 -6.56 -10.50
C ARG A 203 -22.93 -5.72 -9.87
N LEU A 204 -22.57 -4.72 -9.08
CA LEU A 204 -23.54 -3.81 -8.46
C LEU A 204 -24.29 -2.99 -9.53
N VAL A 205 -23.58 -2.44 -10.51
CA VAL A 205 -24.18 -1.65 -11.60
C VAL A 205 -25.06 -2.54 -12.49
N MET A 206 -24.60 -3.73 -12.86
CA MET A 206 -25.42 -4.71 -13.62
C MET A 206 -26.72 -5.02 -12.89
N LYS A 207 -26.66 -5.33 -11.59
CA LYS A 207 -27.84 -5.70 -10.81
C LYS A 207 -28.77 -4.51 -10.56
N ARG A 208 -28.22 -3.32 -10.34
CA ARG A 208 -29.02 -2.13 -10.00
C ARG A 208 -29.71 -1.52 -11.22
N PHE A 209 -29.04 -1.50 -12.36
CA PHE A 209 -29.52 -0.86 -13.58
C PHE A 209 -29.95 -1.86 -14.67
N ASN A 210 -29.90 -3.17 -14.36
CA ASN A 210 -30.25 -4.27 -15.26
C ASN A 210 -29.52 -4.20 -16.61
N LEU A 211 -28.25 -3.79 -16.58
CA LEU A 211 -27.41 -3.65 -17.78
C LEU A 211 -26.75 -4.99 -18.13
N PRO A 212 -26.62 -5.34 -19.43
CA PRO A 212 -25.90 -6.53 -19.83
C PRO A 212 -24.39 -6.38 -19.58
N PRO A 213 -23.68 -7.49 -19.29
CA PRO A 213 -22.22 -7.47 -19.25
C PRO A 213 -21.68 -7.12 -20.64
N GLY A 214 -20.65 -6.28 -20.70
CA GLY A 214 -20.07 -5.88 -21.97
C GLY A 214 -18.88 -4.94 -21.83
N ILE A 215 -18.20 -4.71 -22.96
CA ILE A 215 -17.02 -3.84 -23.03
C ILE A 215 -17.36 -2.41 -22.61
N ALA A 216 -18.54 -1.89 -22.99
CA ALA A 216 -18.98 -0.55 -22.63
C ALA A 216 -19.14 -0.38 -21.12
N LEU A 217 -19.80 -1.34 -20.45
CA LEU A 217 -19.96 -1.32 -18.99
C LEU A 217 -18.60 -1.32 -18.30
N ARG A 218 -17.73 -2.26 -18.69
CA ARG A 218 -16.36 -2.37 -18.17
C ARG A 218 -15.58 -1.06 -18.35
N LEU A 219 -15.61 -0.50 -19.55
CA LEU A 219 -14.90 0.73 -19.87
C LEU A 219 -15.36 1.88 -18.97
N VAL A 220 -16.67 2.04 -18.80
CA VAL A 220 -17.24 3.13 -17.98
C VAL A 220 -16.94 2.92 -16.50
N THR A 221 -17.25 1.76 -15.93
CA THR A 221 -17.10 1.51 -14.49
C THR A 221 -15.64 1.56 -14.05
N ARG A 222 -14.74 0.93 -14.81
CA ARG A 222 -13.32 0.89 -14.47
C ARG A 222 -12.64 2.23 -14.70
N SER A 223 -12.96 2.93 -15.78
CA SER A 223 -12.43 4.29 -16.01
C SER A 223 -12.93 5.27 -14.95
N ALA A 224 -14.20 5.17 -14.53
CA ALA A 224 -14.73 5.99 -13.44
C ALA A 224 -14.00 5.73 -12.11
N TYR A 225 -13.72 4.46 -11.78
CA TYR A 225 -12.92 4.12 -10.60
C TYR A 225 -11.48 4.65 -10.69
N VAL A 226 -10.81 4.46 -11.83
CA VAL A 226 -9.45 5.00 -12.04
C VAL A 226 -9.47 6.52 -11.89
N ALA A 227 -10.40 7.22 -12.54
CA ALA A 227 -10.57 8.66 -12.43
C ALA A 227 -10.80 9.12 -10.98
N PHE A 228 -11.64 8.41 -10.23
CA PHE A 228 -11.88 8.70 -8.81
C PHE A 228 -10.60 8.55 -7.96
N THR A 229 -9.90 7.42 -8.09
CA THR A 229 -8.64 7.22 -7.34
C THR A 229 -7.53 8.17 -7.77
N LEU A 230 -7.53 8.59 -9.04
CA LEU A 230 -6.59 9.58 -9.58
C LEU A 230 -6.89 10.96 -9.01
N PHE A 231 -8.17 11.37 -9.00
CA PHE A 231 -8.60 12.61 -8.38
C PHE A 231 -8.18 12.65 -6.91
N ALA A 232 -8.49 11.60 -6.12
CA ALA A 232 -8.07 11.52 -4.72
C ALA A 232 -6.54 11.60 -4.56
N GLY A 233 -5.78 10.92 -5.42
CA GLY A 233 -4.31 10.92 -5.37
C GLY A 233 -3.68 12.26 -5.75
N VAL A 234 -4.25 12.99 -6.70
CA VAL A 234 -3.83 14.37 -7.01
C VAL A 234 -4.20 15.31 -5.86
N THR A 235 -5.32 15.02 -5.18
CA THR A 235 -5.89 15.88 -4.13
C THR A 235 -5.13 15.81 -2.82
N PHE A 236 -4.77 14.60 -2.40
CA PHE A 236 -4.11 14.37 -1.12
C PHE A 236 -2.78 13.63 -1.35
N PRO A 237 -1.71 14.30 -1.80
CA PRO A 237 -0.45 13.64 -2.11
C PRO A 237 0.43 13.33 -0.87
N PHE A 238 -0.18 13.11 0.29
CA PHE A 238 0.47 12.80 1.57
C PHE A 238 0.51 11.28 1.75
N PHE A 239 1.65 10.66 1.48
CA PHE A 239 1.71 9.20 1.37
C PHE A 239 1.59 8.53 2.75
N GLY A 240 2.45 8.89 3.71
CA GLY A 240 2.40 8.34 5.07
C GLY A 240 1.04 8.53 5.73
N ASP A 241 0.44 9.72 5.64
CA ASP A 241 -0.87 9.96 6.27
C ASP A 241 -2.03 9.22 5.59
N LEU A 242 -2.01 9.07 4.27
CA LEU A 242 -2.99 8.23 3.58
C LEU A 242 -2.84 6.76 3.98
N LEU A 243 -1.60 6.27 4.14
CA LEU A 243 -1.35 4.91 4.59
C LEU A 243 -1.87 4.69 6.01
N GLY A 244 -1.61 5.62 6.93
CA GLY A 244 -2.12 5.54 8.29
C GLY A 244 -3.65 5.58 8.33
N PHE A 245 -4.25 6.56 7.64
CA PHE A 245 -5.71 6.68 7.56
C PHE A 245 -6.38 5.41 7.01
N PHE A 246 -5.97 4.92 5.83
CA PHE A 246 -6.58 3.73 5.23
C PHE A 246 -6.19 2.43 5.95
N GLY A 247 -5.02 2.39 6.56
CA GLY A 247 -4.58 1.30 7.44
C GLY A 247 -5.51 1.14 8.65
N GLY A 248 -5.92 2.24 9.26
CA GLY A 248 -6.93 2.25 10.32
C GLY A 248 -8.35 2.01 9.80
N PHE A 249 -8.83 2.88 8.91
CA PHE A 249 -10.24 2.93 8.51
C PHE A 249 -10.69 1.71 7.71
N GLY A 250 -9.91 1.33 6.70
CA GLY A 250 -10.27 0.23 5.80
C GLY A 250 -9.70 -1.10 6.27
N PHE A 251 -8.40 -1.13 6.56
CA PHE A 251 -7.69 -2.38 6.70
C PHE A 251 -7.80 -3.02 8.09
N ALA A 252 -7.76 -2.22 9.16
CA ALA A 252 -7.90 -2.75 10.52
C ALA A 252 -9.20 -3.58 10.72
N PRO A 253 -10.37 -3.13 10.23
CA PRO A 253 -11.58 -3.94 10.23
C PRO A 253 -11.47 -5.25 9.48
N THR A 254 -11.05 -5.20 8.22
CA THR A 254 -11.09 -6.36 7.33
C THR A 254 -10.09 -7.44 7.70
N SER A 255 -9.04 -7.09 8.45
CA SER A 255 -7.92 -8.00 8.68
C SER A 255 -7.69 -8.37 10.14
N TYR A 256 -7.94 -7.47 11.09
CA TYR A 256 -7.60 -7.73 12.49
C TYR A 256 -8.81 -8.13 13.33
N PHE A 257 -9.99 -7.55 13.12
CA PHE A 257 -11.14 -7.86 13.98
C PHE A 257 -12.29 -8.60 13.29
N LEU A 258 -12.71 -8.25 12.06
CA LEU A 258 -13.84 -8.94 11.42
C LEU A 258 -13.58 -10.44 11.22
N PRO A 259 -12.40 -10.88 10.75
CA PRO A 259 -12.10 -12.31 10.64
C PRO A 259 -12.17 -13.05 11.98
N CYS A 260 -11.72 -12.41 13.07
CA CYS A 260 -11.79 -12.97 14.41
C CYS A 260 -13.24 -13.09 14.90
N VAL A 261 -14.08 -12.07 14.67
CA VAL A 261 -15.51 -12.12 14.98
C VAL A 261 -16.19 -13.25 14.20
N MET A 262 -15.97 -13.31 12.88
CA MET A 262 -16.51 -14.36 12.02
C MET A 262 -16.08 -15.75 12.48
N TRP A 263 -14.79 -15.91 12.82
CA TRP A 263 -14.26 -17.17 13.30
C TRP A 263 -14.88 -17.61 14.64
N LEU A 264 -15.06 -16.69 15.60
CA LEU A 264 -15.73 -16.96 16.87
C LEU A 264 -17.19 -17.41 16.68
N ILE A 265 -17.93 -16.78 15.76
CA ILE A 265 -19.32 -17.13 15.44
C ILE A 265 -19.41 -18.51 14.79
N ILE A 266 -18.51 -18.81 13.84
CA ILE A 266 -18.54 -20.05 13.06
C ILE A 266 -18.00 -21.24 13.86
N LYS A 267 -16.86 -21.09 14.54
CA LYS A 267 -16.16 -22.20 15.21
C LYS A 267 -16.57 -22.41 16.66
N LYS A 268 -17.18 -21.42 17.31
CA LYS A 268 -17.70 -21.50 18.69
C LYS A 268 -16.72 -22.21 19.65
N PRO A 269 -15.46 -21.73 19.78
CA PRO A 269 -14.49 -22.36 20.67
C PRO A 269 -14.97 -22.34 22.12
N LYS A 270 -14.44 -23.25 22.96
CA LYS A 270 -14.69 -23.23 24.41
C LYS A 270 -14.32 -21.84 24.96
N ARG A 271 -15.24 -21.24 25.72
CA ARG A 271 -15.00 -19.96 26.40
C ARG A 271 -13.78 -20.08 27.31
N PHE A 272 -12.98 -19.02 27.37
CA PHE A 272 -11.71 -18.98 28.11
C PHE A 272 -10.61 -19.95 27.62
N SER A 273 -10.77 -20.57 26.45
CA SER A 273 -9.65 -21.25 25.80
C SER A 273 -8.64 -20.24 25.25
N THR A 274 -7.40 -20.67 25.04
CA THR A 274 -6.35 -19.85 24.41
C THR A 274 -6.80 -19.25 23.07
N LYS A 275 -7.47 -20.05 22.22
CA LYS A 275 -7.99 -19.59 20.93
C LYS A 275 -9.07 -18.51 21.10
N TRP A 276 -9.92 -18.63 22.14
CA TRP A 276 -10.93 -17.62 22.44
C TRP A 276 -10.27 -16.30 22.86
N PHE A 277 -9.27 -16.35 23.73
CA PHE A 277 -8.54 -15.16 24.19
C PHE A 277 -7.79 -14.45 23.05
N ILE A 278 -7.07 -15.20 22.21
CA ILE A 278 -6.33 -14.64 21.06
C ILE A 278 -7.26 -13.88 20.11
N ASN A 279 -8.45 -14.43 19.82
CA ASN A 279 -9.40 -13.75 18.93
C ASN A 279 -9.97 -12.48 19.57
N TRP A 280 -10.30 -12.50 20.85
CA TRP A 280 -10.76 -11.29 21.56
C TRP A 280 -9.68 -10.22 21.67
N ALA A 281 -8.43 -10.61 21.94
CA ALA A 281 -7.30 -9.69 21.94
C ALA A 281 -7.11 -9.05 20.56
N SER A 282 -7.18 -9.85 19.48
CA SER A 282 -7.10 -9.35 18.11
C SER A 282 -8.24 -8.39 17.77
N ILE A 283 -9.46 -8.66 18.27
CA ILE A 283 -10.61 -7.75 18.13
C ILE A 283 -10.34 -6.41 18.83
N PHE A 284 -9.91 -6.45 20.09
CA PHE A 284 -9.66 -5.24 20.87
C PHE A 284 -8.54 -4.39 20.24
N VAL A 285 -7.43 -5.03 19.88
CA VAL A 285 -6.30 -4.36 19.21
C VAL A 285 -6.73 -3.81 17.85
N GLY A 286 -7.47 -4.59 17.05
CA GLY A 286 -7.95 -4.14 15.74
C GLY A 286 -8.90 -2.94 15.82
N VAL A 287 -9.82 -2.93 16.79
CA VAL A 287 -10.73 -1.79 17.04
C VAL A 287 -9.94 -0.58 17.52
N PHE A 288 -8.96 -0.77 18.40
CA PHE A 288 -8.08 0.31 18.84
C PHE A 288 -7.32 0.94 17.68
N ILE A 289 -6.67 0.12 16.83
CA ILE A 289 -5.95 0.60 15.63
C ILE A 289 -6.91 1.34 14.69
N MET A 290 -8.10 0.79 14.45
CA MET A 290 -9.11 1.43 13.60
C MET A 290 -9.43 2.83 14.10
N ILE A 291 -9.74 3.01 15.39
CA ILE A 291 -10.11 4.32 15.93
C ILE A 291 -8.90 5.25 15.97
N ALA A 292 -7.82 4.82 16.62
CA ALA A 292 -6.64 5.64 16.85
C ALA A 292 -6.04 6.11 15.52
N SER A 293 -5.78 5.18 14.60
CA SER A 293 -5.09 5.49 13.36
C SER A 293 -5.94 6.27 12.37
N THR A 294 -7.25 6.00 12.29
CA THR A 294 -8.16 6.82 11.47
C THR A 294 -8.13 8.28 11.94
N ILE A 295 -8.18 8.52 13.25
CA ILE A 295 -8.12 9.88 13.82
C ILE A 295 -6.75 10.51 13.58
N GLY A 296 -5.67 9.77 13.84
CA GLY A 296 -4.29 10.24 13.64
C GLY A 296 -4.02 10.64 12.19
N GLY A 297 -4.28 9.74 11.23
CA GLY A 297 -4.09 9.99 9.82
C GLY A 297 -5.00 11.08 9.28
N PHE A 298 -6.27 11.13 9.70
CA PHE A 298 -7.16 12.22 9.30
C PHE A 298 -6.67 13.58 9.79
N ARG A 299 -6.26 13.69 11.06
CA ARG A 299 -5.71 14.93 11.63
C ARG A 299 -4.45 15.36 10.89
N ASN A 300 -3.55 14.43 10.56
CA ASN A 300 -2.34 14.78 9.81
C ASN A 300 -2.66 15.24 8.39
N ILE A 301 -3.56 14.56 7.67
CA ILE A 301 -4.03 15.01 6.35
C ILE A 301 -4.59 16.44 6.44
N VAL A 302 -5.40 16.75 7.46
CA VAL A 302 -5.94 18.12 7.65
C VAL A 302 -4.82 19.13 7.92
N THR A 303 -3.84 18.76 8.74
CA THR A 303 -2.70 19.62 9.07
C THR A 303 -1.83 19.89 7.83
N ASP A 304 -1.47 18.84 7.09
CA ASP A 304 -0.62 18.94 5.91
C ASP A 304 -1.34 19.61 4.74
N SER A 305 -2.63 19.34 4.55
CA SER A 305 -3.45 20.01 3.53
C SER A 305 -3.62 21.51 3.77
N SER A 306 -3.58 21.98 5.04
CA SER A 306 -3.68 23.41 5.36
C SER A 306 -2.52 24.24 4.80
N THR A 307 -1.36 23.61 4.59
CA THR A 307 -0.16 24.26 4.03
C THR A 307 0.04 23.94 2.55
N TYR A 308 -0.71 22.96 2.01
CA TYR A 308 -0.56 22.49 0.65
C TYR A 308 -1.29 23.37 -0.36
N ARG A 309 -0.54 23.98 -1.27
CA ARG A 309 -1.10 24.74 -2.38
C ARG A 309 -1.39 23.84 -3.56
N PHE A 310 -2.68 23.59 -3.75
CA PHE A 310 -3.20 22.57 -4.63
C PHE A 310 -3.12 22.92 -6.13
N TYR A 311 -3.38 24.18 -6.49
CA TYR A 311 -3.50 24.64 -7.88
C TYR A 311 -2.61 25.83 -8.24
N THR A 312 -1.85 26.39 -7.30
CA THR A 312 -0.96 27.56 -7.48
C THR A 312 0.49 27.24 -7.17
#